data_AF-A0A920GNF2-F1
#
_entry.id   AF-A0A920GNF2-F1
#
_cell.length_a   1.000
_cell.length_b   1.000
_cell.length_c   1.000
_cell.angle_alpha   90.00
_cell.angle_beta   90.00
_cell.angle_gamma   90.00
#
_symmetry.space_group_name_H-M   'P 1'
#
loop_
_entity.id
_entity.type
_entity.pdbx_description
1 polymer ?
#
loop_
_entity_poly.entity_id
_entity_poly.type
_entity_poly.pdbx_seq_one_letter_code
_entity_poly.pdbx_strand_id
1 'polypeptide(L)'
;MQATDELGRPLYIAPNGEITPNSQEFADNMVEDFYPLYLDDGELTFDLDGRLVSPITKVQYSGDLTQLTLDFVNATQFDQAFSASEIEQDGYSAGRLTNLEIDNYGNVRAGYSNGQNVSLGKIMLASFANESGLKQIGNSTFIATAASGDPEWVRHPKMDLAKYCQDHWKDQMLILLKNL
;
A
#
# COMPACT_ATOMS: atom_id res chain seq x y z
N MET A 1 0.53 7.31 -38.09
CA MET A 1 2.01 7.22 -38.16
C MET A 1 2.43 6.21 -37.10
N GLN A 2 3.45 5.38 -37.36
CA GLN A 2 3.91 4.39 -36.38
C GLN A 2 4.54 5.10 -35.17
N ALA A 3 4.20 4.68 -33.96
CA ALA A 3 4.78 5.21 -32.72
C ALA A 3 6.29 4.91 -32.66
N THR A 4 7.08 5.84 -32.13
CA THR A 4 8.53 5.69 -31.95
C THR A 4 8.95 5.99 -30.52
N ASP A 5 10.01 5.35 -30.04
CA ASP A 5 10.59 5.66 -28.73
C ASP A 5 11.42 6.96 -28.73
N GLU A 6 12.01 7.31 -27.58
CA GLU A 6 12.90 8.49 -27.41
C GLU A 6 14.14 8.47 -28.32
N LEU A 7 14.46 7.32 -28.91
CA LEU A 7 15.58 7.12 -29.84
C LEU A 7 15.12 7.03 -31.30
N GLY A 8 13.83 7.27 -31.58
CA GLY A 8 13.24 7.24 -32.92
C GLY A 8 13.05 5.84 -33.49
N ARG A 9 13.16 4.78 -32.68
CA ARG A 9 12.93 3.39 -33.11
C ARG A 9 11.44 3.11 -33.15
N PRO A 10 10.92 2.41 -34.18
CA PRO A 10 9.52 2.02 -34.25
C PRO A 10 9.16 1.11 -33.07
N LEU A 11 8.02 1.40 -32.45
CA LEU A 11 7.42 0.57 -31.43
C LEU A 11 6.41 -0.40 -32.07
N TYR A 12 6.35 -1.59 -31.49
CA TYR A 12 5.45 -2.68 -31.87
C TYR A 12 4.69 -3.15 -30.63
N ILE A 13 3.56 -3.80 -30.84
CA ILE A 13 2.79 -4.45 -29.79
C ILE A 13 3.09 -5.94 -29.88
N ALA A 14 3.71 -6.50 -28.85
CA ALA A 14 3.93 -7.93 -28.76
C ALA A 14 2.60 -8.69 -28.60
N PRO A 15 2.55 -10.01 -28.85
CA PRO A 15 1.32 -10.81 -28.71
C PRO A 15 0.68 -10.78 -27.31
N ASN A 16 1.45 -10.40 -26.29
CA ASN A 16 1.01 -10.21 -24.91
C ASN A 16 0.46 -8.79 -24.62
N GLY A 17 0.44 -7.90 -25.62
CA GLY A 17 -0.02 -6.51 -25.49
C GLY A 17 1.06 -5.51 -25.04
N GLU A 18 2.30 -5.95 -24.77
CA GLU A 18 3.37 -5.05 -24.35
C GLU A 18 3.95 -4.25 -25.53
N ILE A 19 4.16 -2.95 -25.31
CA ILE A 19 4.83 -2.08 -26.28
C ILE A 19 6.34 -2.35 -26.21
N THR A 20 6.93 -2.80 -27.32
CA THR A 20 8.34 -3.17 -27.39
C THR A 20 9.00 -2.67 -28.69
N PRO A 21 10.28 -2.23 -28.64
CA PRO A 21 11.08 -1.98 -29.83
C PRO A 21 11.64 -3.26 -30.46
N ASN A 22 11.52 -4.42 -29.79
CA ASN A 22 12.11 -5.69 -30.24
C ASN A 22 11.10 -6.50 -31.06
N SER A 23 11.14 -6.35 -32.39
CA SER A 23 10.30 -7.13 -33.31
C SER A 23 10.80 -8.54 -33.62
N GLN A 24 12.02 -8.91 -33.21
CA GLN A 24 12.61 -10.20 -33.58
C GLN A 24 11.91 -11.40 -32.94
N GLU A 25 11.24 -11.22 -31.80
CA GLU A 25 10.56 -12.30 -31.07
C GLU A 25 9.20 -12.70 -31.66
N PHE A 26 8.67 -11.89 -32.57
CA PHE A 26 7.37 -12.12 -33.23
C PHE A 26 7.42 -11.90 -34.74
N ALA A 27 8.62 -11.81 -35.32
CA ALA A 27 8.85 -11.57 -36.75
C ALA A 27 8.24 -12.66 -37.65
N ASP A 28 8.25 -13.93 -37.20
CA ASP A 28 7.73 -15.07 -37.95
C ASP A 28 6.19 -15.13 -38.00
N ASN A 29 5.50 -14.36 -37.17
CA ASN A 29 4.04 -14.26 -37.10
C ASN A 29 3.50 -12.91 -37.63
N MET A 30 4.31 -12.13 -38.32
CA MET A 30 3.90 -10.80 -38.79
C MET A 30 2.88 -10.83 -39.94
N VAL A 31 2.58 -11.99 -40.55
CA VAL A 31 1.63 -12.11 -41.67
C VAL A 31 0.94 -13.49 -41.71
N GLU A 32 -0.15 -13.68 -40.96
CA GLU A 32 -1.27 -14.53 -41.42
C GLU A 32 -2.63 -13.90 -41.07
N ASP A 33 -2.78 -13.29 -39.88
CA ASP A 33 -3.98 -12.55 -39.51
C ASP A 33 -3.67 -11.06 -39.26
N PHE A 34 -4.19 -10.22 -40.14
CA PHE A 34 -3.98 -8.77 -40.14
C PHE A 34 -4.69 -8.12 -38.94
N TYR A 35 -3.96 -7.48 -38.01
CA TYR A 35 -4.53 -6.49 -37.10
C TYR A 35 -3.56 -5.30 -36.91
N PRO A 36 -3.69 -4.20 -37.66
CA PRO A 36 -3.09 -2.94 -37.26
C PRO A 36 -3.89 -2.39 -36.06
N LEU A 37 -3.43 -2.68 -34.85
CA LEU A 37 -3.89 -2.02 -33.64
C LEU A 37 -3.15 -0.68 -33.53
N TYR A 38 -3.88 0.39 -33.79
CA TYR A 38 -3.43 1.74 -33.45
C TYR A 38 -3.70 1.90 -31.94
N LEU A 39 -2.65 1.88 -31.12
CA LEU A 39 -2.75 2.18 -29.69
C LEU A 39 -2.50 3.67 -29.50
N ASP A 40 -3.52 4.48 -29.68
CA ASP A 40 -3.60 5.72 -28.93
C ASP A 40 -4.09 5.36 -27.51
N ASP A 41 -3.40 5.85 -26.47
CA ASP A 41 -3.79 5.60 -25.08
C ASP A 41 -5.24 6.08 -24.85
N GLY A 42 -6.16 5.15 -24.63
CA GLY A 42 -7.58 5.43 -24.42
C GLY A 42 -8.51 4.96 -25.54
N GLU A 43 -7.99 4.35 -26.60
CA GLU A 43 -8.81 3.64 -27.58
C GLU A 43 -9.17 2.22 -27.08
N LEU A 44 -10.47 1.91 -27.09
CA LEU A 44 -11.00 0.59 -26.75
C LEU A 44 -11.54 -0.08 -28.02
N THR A 45 -11.09 -1.30 -28.30
CA THR A 45 -11.57 -2.11 -29.42
C THR A 45 -12.32 -3.32 -28.88
N PHE A 46 -13.49 -3.61 -29.46
CA PHE A 46 -14.33 -4.74 -29.08
C PHE A 46 -14.52 -5.71 -30.26
N ASP A 47 -14.77 -6.98 -29.97
CA ASP A 47 -15.17 -7.98 -30.96
C ASP A 47 -16.66 -7.85 -31.34
N LEU A 48 -17.12 -8.67 -32.29
CA LEU A 48 -18.53 -8.70 -32.71
C LEU A 48 -19.49 -9.15 -31.59
N ASP A 49 -18.98 -9.84 -30.56
CA ASP A 49 -19.74 -10.26 -29.39
C ASP A 49 -19.75 -9.20 -28.28
N GLY A 50 -19.07 -8.06 -28.48
CA GLY A 50 -18.99 -6.96 -27.53
C GLY A 50 -17.96 -7.15 -26.41
N ARG A 51 -17.05 -8.12 -26.53
CA ARG A 51 -15.95 -8.33 -25.58
C ARG A 51 -14.76 -7.45 -25.94
N LEU A 52 -14.03 -6.98 -24.93
CA LEU A 52 -12.83 -6.18 -25.13
C LEU A 52 -11.73 -7.02 -25.81
N VAL A 53 -11.21 -6.50 -26.91
CA VAL A 53 -10.05 -7.04 -27.66
C VAL A 53 -8.79 -6.22 -27.37
N SER A 54 -8.94 -4.90 -27.23
CA SER A 54 -7.86 -3.99 -26.86
C SER A 54 -8.41 -2.90 -25.94
N PRO A 55 -7.70 -2.52 -24.86
CA PRO A 55 -6.35 -2.95 -24.49
C PRO A 55 -6.33 -4.31 -23.78
N ILE A 56 -5.29 -5.11 -24.06
CA ILE A 56 -5.06 -6.42 -23.42
C ILE A 56 -4.40 -6.24 -22.04
N THR A 57 -3.69 -5.14 -21.84
CA THR A 57 -2.99 -4.77 -20.61
C THR A 57 -3.60 -3.51 -20.00
N LYS A 58 -3.25 -3.23 -18.73
CA LYS A 58 -3.61 -1.97 -18.09
C LYS A 58 -3.00 -0.79 -18.84
N VAL A 59 -3.80 0.26 -19.05
CA VAL A 59 -3.35 1.50 -19.70
C VAL A 59 -2.72 2.39 -18.65
N GLN A 60 -1.50 2.82 -18.88
CA GLN A 60 -0.75 3.66 -17.93
C GLN A 60 -0.61 5.07 -18.49
N TYR A 61 -1.29 6.03 -17.86
CA TYR A 61 -1.09 7.43 -18.13
C TYR A 61 0.02 7.96 -17.22
N SER A 62 1.14 8.33 -17.83
CA SER A 62 2.27 8.95 -17.15
C SER A 62 2.42 10.41 -17.60
N GLY A 63 2.78 11.30 -16.67
CA GLY A 63 2.94 12.72 -16.90
C GLY A 63 3.50 13.40 -15.65
N ASP A 64 3.37 14.72 -15.55
CA ASP A 64 3.88 15.50 -14.40
C ASP A 64 3.11 15.24 -13.08
N LEU A 65 1.97 14.54 -13.16
CA LEU A 65 1.14 14.15 -12.03
C LEU A 65 1.40 12.69 -11.63
N THR A 66 0.78 12.26 -10.52
CA THR A 66 0.79 10.85 -10.11
C THR A 66 0.32 9.95 -11.26
N GLN A 67 1.09 8.88 -11.51
CA GLN A 67 0.76 7.89 -12.53
C GLN A 67 -0.65 7.33 -12.30
N LEU A 68 -1.47 7.31 -13.35
CA LEU A 68 -2.80 6.73 -13.34
C LEU A 68 -2.78 5.44 -14.15
N THR A 69 -3.15 4.33 -13.53
CA THR A 69 -3.30 3.04 -14.22
C THR A 69 -4.78 2.71 -14.33
N LEU A 70 -5.29 2.58 -15.55
CA LEU A 70 -6.67 2.17 -15.82
C LEU A 70 -6.70 0.71 -16.27
N ASP A 71 -7.63 -0.05 -15.68
CA ASP A 71 -7.91 -1.43 -16.05
C ASP A 71 -9.30 -1.52 -16.67
N PHE A 72 -9.36 -1.91 -17.94
CA PHE A 72 -10.59 -2.02 -18.71
C PHE A 72 -11.02 -3.47 -18.92
N VAL A 73 -10.37 -4.47 -18.31
CA VAL A 73 -10.59 -5.90 -18.61
C VAL A 73 -12.06 -6.35 -18.57
N ASN A 74 -12.89 -5.70 -17.74
CA ASN A 74 -14.31 -6.00 -17.58
C ASN A 74 -15.23 -5.10 -18.43
N ALA A 75 -14.69 -4.23 -19.27
CA ALA A 75 -15.47 -3.39 -20.16
C ALA A 75 -16.12 -4.23 -21.27
N THR A 76 -17.39 -3.94 -21.55
CA THR A 76 -18.17 -4.62 -22.59
C THR A 76 -18.93 -3.60 -23.43
N GLN A 77 -19.12 -3.90 -24.70
CA GLN A 77 -19.93 -3.10 -25.61
C GLN A 77 -21.25 -3.81 -25.92
N PHE A 78 -22.37 -3.16 -25.63
CA PHE A 78 -23.72 -3.61 -26.01
C PHE A 78 -24.45 -2.49 -26.76
N ASP A 79 -25.51 -2.85 -27.48
CA ASP A 79 -26.45 -1.89 -28.10
C ASP A 79 -27.39 -1.28 -27.05
N GLN A 80 -26.80 -0.61 -26.06
CA GLN A 80 -27.48 0.07 -24.97
C GLN A 80 -26.75 1.38 -24.66
N ALA A 81 -27.43 2.28 -23.94
CA ALA A 81 -26.79 3.49 -23.44
C ALA A 81 -25.61 3.12 -22.52
N PHE A 82 -24.55 3.92 -22.59
CA PHE A 82 -23.38 3.77 -21.72
C PHE A 82 -23.78 3.75 -20.23
N SER A 83 -23.21 2.81 -19.49
CA SER A 83 -23.38 2.68 -18.04
C SER A 83 -22.06 2.23 -17.43
N ALA A 84 -21.61 2.94 -16.39
CA ALA A 84 -20.47 2.54 -15.57
C ALA A 84 -20.98 2.01 -14.23
N SER A 85 -20.84 0.70 -14.01
CA SER A 85 -21.40 0.03 -12.82
C SER A 85 -20.34 -0.27 -11.75
N GLU A 86 -19.11 -0.55 -12.14
CA GLU A 86 -18.01 -0.92 -11.22
C GLU A 86 -16.83 0.02 -11.48
N ILE A 87 -16.81 1.14 -10.76
CA ILE A 87 -15.68 2.07 -10.74
C ILE A 87 -15.03 1.96 -9.36
N GLU A 88 -13.85 1.36 -9.32
CA GLU A 88 -12.99 1.34 -8.14
C GLU A 88 -11.74 2.18 -8.39
N GLN A 89 -11.30 2.91 -7.36
CA GLN A 89 -10.03 3.62 -7.35
C GLN A 89 -9.31 3.34 -6.03
N ASP A 90 -8.00 3.21 -6.10
CA ASP A 90 -7.10 3.02 -4.95
C ASP A 90 -6.51 4.34 -4.44
N GLY A 91 -6.66 5.42 -5.21
CA GLY A 91 -6.18 6.75 -4.85
C GLY A 91 -6.95 7.40 -3.70
N TYR A 92 -6.21 8.07 -2.82
CA TYR A 92 -6.76 8.93 -1.78
C TYR A 92 -6.07 10.30 -1.77
N SER A 93 -6.82 11.33 -1.39
CA SER A 93 -6.25 12.68 -1.25
C SER A 93 -5.22 12.73 -0.13
N ALA A 94 -4.30 13.69 -0.21
CA ALA A 94 -3.35 13.93 0.87
C ALA A 94 -4.11 14.27 2.17
N GLY A 95 -3.99 13.39 3.16
CA GLY A 95 -4.60 13.56 4.47
C GLY A 95 -3.65 14.24 5.44
N ARG A 96 -4.18 15.13 6.29
CA ARG A 96 -3.46 15.62 7.48
C ARG A 96 -3.81 14.72 8.65
N LEU A 97 -2.88 14.54 9.58
CA LEU A 97 -3.16 13.83 10.83
C LEU A 97 -4.31 14.55 11.57
N THR A 98 -5.41 13.84 11.81
CA THR A 98 -6.58 14.36 12.53
C THR A 98 -6.64 13.84 13.96
N ASN A 99 -6.29 12.56 14.16
CA ASN A 99 -6.34 11.94 15.47
C ASN A 99 -5.15 10.99 15.67
N LEU A 100 -4.74 10.86 16.93
CA LEU A 100 -3.82 9.84 17.40
C LEU A 100 -4.49 9.09 18.55
N GLU A 101 -4.77 7.81 18.34
CA GLU A 101 -5.40 6.95 19.33
C GLU A 101 -4.40 5.88 19.79
N ILE A 102 -4.45 5.57 21.08
CA ILE A 102 -3.73 4.45 21.66
C ILE A 102 -4.81 3.51 22.18
N ASP A 103 -4.87 2.30 21.62
CA ASP A 103 -5.83 1.32 22.11
C ASP A 103 -5.39 0.74 23.46
N ASN A 104 -6.31 0.04 24.11
CA ASN A 104 -6.05 -0.61 25.38
C ASN A 104 -4.93 -1.65 25.28
N TYR A 105 -4.51 -2.11 24.10
CA TYR A 105 -3.42 -3.07 23.93
C TYR A 105 -2.09 -2.41 23.57
N GLY A 106 -2.04 -1.07 23.54
CA GLY A 106 -0.85 -0.29 23.22
C GLY A 106 -0.58 -0.06 21.76
N ASN A 107 -1.49 -0.45 20.86
CA ASN A 107 -1.33 -0.15 19.46
C ASN A 107 -1.63 1.33 19.24
N VAL A 108 -0.67 2.01 18.62
CA VAL A 108 -0.76 3.43 18.28
C VAL A 108 -1.30 3.53 16.87
N ARG A 109 -2.44 4.19 16.71
CA ARG A 109 -3.11 4.39 15.42
C ARG A 109 -3.25 5.88 15.13
N ALA A 110 -2.89 6.27 13.92
CA ALA A 110 -3.09 7.62 13.40
C ALA A 110 -4.27 7.62 12.43
N GLY A 111 -5.24 8.49 12.70
CA GLY A 111 -6.32 8.82 11.78
C GLY A 111 -5.95 10.04 10.95
N TYR A 112 -6.23 9.98 9.66
CA TYR A 112 -5.98 11.06 8.71
C TYR A 112 -7.30 11.64 8.18
N SER A 113 -7.26 12.91 7.76
CA SER A 113 -8.43 13.63 7.23
C SER A 113 -8.98 13.05 5.92
N ASN A 114 -8.23 12.16 5.27
CA ASN A 114 -8.63 11.44 4.06
C ASN A 114 -9.32 10.09 4.38
N GLY A 115 -9.67 9.85 5.64
CA GLY A 115 -10.33 8.63 6.10
C GLY A 115 -9.39 7.43 6.31
N GLN A 116 -8.08 7.58 6.05
CA GLN A 116 -7.11 6.52 6.26
C GLN A 116 -6.74 6.39 7.74
N ASN A 117 -6.60 5.15 8.22
CA ASN A 117 -6.13 4.82 9.55
C ASN A 117 -4.85 3.99 9.45
N VAL A 118 -3.73 4.53 9.91
CA VAL A 118 -2.41 3.87 9.84
C VAL A 118 -1.97 3.44 11.23
N SER A 119 -1.54 2.19 11.38
CA SER A 119 -0.90 1.72 12.62
C SER A 119 0.55 2.21 12.64
N LEU A 120 0.88 3.08 13.58
CA LEU A 120 2.23 3.68 13.68
C LEU A 120 3.20 2.82 14.47
N GLY A 121 2.71 2.03 15.42
CA GLY A 121 3.59 1.27 16.29
C GLY A 121 2.86 0.65 17.46
N LYS A 122 3.65 0.08 18.38
CA LYS A 122 3.13 -0.48 19.62
C LYS A 122 3.95 -0.01 20.82
N ILE A 123 3.24 0.44 21.85
CA ILE A 123 3.81 0.73 23.16
C ILE A 123 4.04 -0.61 23.86
N MET A 124 5.26 -0.82 24.31
CA MET A 124 5.61 -1.98 25.10
C MET A 124 6.02 -1.55 26.51
N LEU A 125 5.64 -2.39 27.46
CA LEU A 125 6.08 -2.29 28.84
C LEU A 125 7.16 -3.33 29.10
N ALA A 126 8.17 -2.93 29.87
CA ALA A 126 9.17 -3.83 30.41
C ALA A 126 9.05 -3.87 31.93
N SER A 127 9.11 -5.08 32.47
CA SER A 127 9.25 -5.37 33.90
C SER A 127 10.67 -5.86 34.20
N PHE A 128 11.11 -5.68 35.43
CA PHE A 128 12.42 -6.14 35.89
C PHE A 128 12.25 -7.18 36.98
N ALA A 129 13.12 -8.19 37.01
CA ALA A 129 13.09 -9.21 38.04
C ALA A 129 13.29 -8.62 39.45
N ASN A 130 14.03 -7.51 39.56
CA ASN A 130 14.20 -6.79 40.81
C ASN A 130 14.07 -5.27 40.62
N GLU A 131 12.89 -4.75 40.92
CA GLU A 131 12.57 -3.32 40.80
C GLU A 131 13.36 -2.44 41.78
N SER A 132 13.71 -2.95 42.96
CA SER A 132 14.55 -2.22 43.92
C SER A 132 16.00 -2.09 43.44
N GLY A 133 16.40 -2.90 42.45
CA GLY A 133 17.70 -2.79 41.78
C GLY A 133 17.76 -1.67 40.74
N LEU A 134 16.63 -1.02 40.42
CA LEU A 134 16.61 0.09 39.48
C LEU A 134 17.22 1.34 40.12
N LYS A 135 18.02 2.06 39.33
CA LYS A 135 18.57 3.34 39.77
C LYS A 135 17.65 4.47 39.30
N GLN A 136 17.11 5.24 40.24
CA GLN A 136 16.36 6.43 39.93
C GLN A 136 17.28 7.52 39.35
N ILE A 137 16.91 8.07 38.20
CA ILE A 137 17.64 9.17 37.53
C ILE A 137 16.79 10.44 37.41
N GLY A 138 15.50 10.39 37.72
CA GLY A 138 14.58 11.53 37.74
C GLY A 138 13.32 11.24 38.55
N ASN A 139 12.33 12.14 38.52
CA ASN A 139 11.12 12.00 39.34
C ASN A 139 10.40 10.66 39.15
N SER A 140 10.21 10.24 37.90
CA SER A 140 9.57 8.96 37.54
C SER A 140 10.37 8.21 36.46
N THR A 141 11.68 8.38 36.46
CA THR A 141 12.56 7.78 35.45
C THR A 141 13.63 6.95 36.11
N PHE A 142 13.75 5.71 35.65
CA PHE A 142 14.62 4.69 36.21
C PHE A 142 15.49 4.10 35.12
N ILE A 143 16.71 3.71 35.49
CA ILE A 143 17.62 3.01 34.61
C ILE A 143 17.93 1.62 35.17
N ALA A 144 18.00 0.65 34.27
CA ALA A 144 18.40 -0.71 34.59
C ALA A 144 19.83 -0.75 35.12
N THR A 145 20.07 -1.58 36.13
CA THR A 145 21.40 -1.84 36.66
C THR A 145 21.66 -3.35 36.67
N ALA A 146 22.90 -3.77 36.89
CA ALA A 146 23.21 -5.19 37.08
C ALA A 146 22.39 -5.84 38.22
N ALA A 147 21.92 -5.05 39.20
CA ALA A 147 21.11 -5.53 40.31
C ALA A 147 19.62 -5.66 39.98
N SER A 148 19.11 -4.98 38.93
CA SER A 148 17.71 -5.10 38.50
C SER A 148 17.45 -6.30 37.59
N GLY A 149 18.50 -6.85 36.99
CA GLY A 149 18.40 -7.84 35.92
C GLY A 149 18.04 -7.22 34.57
N ASP A 150 17.93 -8.07 33.56
CA ASP A 150 17.54 -7.67 32.20
C ASP A 150 16.04 -7.34 32.13
N PRO A 151 15.64 -6.40 31.26
CA PRO A 151 14.23 -6.07 31.05
C PRO A 151 13.50 -7.24 30.38
N GLU A 152 12.42 -7.69 31.00
CA GLU A 152 11.49 -8.65 30.41
C GLU A 152 10.28 -7.93 29.82
N TRP A 153 9.95 -8.26 28.57
CA TRP A 153 8.79 -7.69 27.90
C TRP A 153 7.51 -8.24 28.51
N VAL A 154 6.60 -7.36 28.93
CA VAL A 154 5.30 -7.77 29.44
C VAL A 154 4.43 -8.23 28.28
N ARG A 155 4.53 -9.52 27.93
CA ARG A 155 3.73 -10.15 26.87
C ARG A 155 2.52 -10.83 27.48
N HIS A 156 1.46 -10.07 27.73
CA HIS A 156 0.17 -10.64 28.09
C HIS A 156 -0.80 -10.59 26.90
N PRO A 157 -1.30 -11.75 26.40
CA PRO A 157 -2.13 -11.82 25.19
C PRO A 157 -3.53 -11.20 25.33
N LYS A 158 -3.90 -10.72 26.53
CA LYS A 158 -5.16 -10.03 26.82
C LYS A 158 -4.98 -8.80 27.74
N MET A 159 -3.80 -8.18 27.73
CA MET A 159 -3.56 -7.05 28.64
C MET A 159 -4.12 -5.75 28.08
N ASP A 160 -5.10 -5.23 28.80
CA ASP A 160 -5.44 -3.83 28.74
C ASP A 160 -4.33 -3.05 29.50
N LEU A 161 -3.48 -2.31 28.77
CA LEU A 161 -2.44 -1.43 29.29
C LEU A 161 -2.98 -0.41 30.27
N ALA A 162 -4.18 0.15 30.03
CA ALA A 162 -4.77 1.11 30.94
C ALA A 162 -5.10 0.43 32.28
N LYS A 163 -5.64 -0.79 32.22
CA LYS A 163 -5.85 -1.61 33.41
C LYS A 163 -4.55 -2.01 34.09
N TYR A 164 -3.53 -2.43 33.33
CA TYR A 164 -2.26 -2.89 33.91
C TYR A 164 -1.51 -1.78 34.63
N CYS A 165 -1.44 -0.59 34.03
CA CYS A 165 -0.87 0.59 34.68
C CYS A 165 -1.64 0.98 35.95
N GLN A 166 -2.96 0.77 36.00
CA GLN A 166 -3.76 1.02 37.21
C GLN A 166 -3.52 -0.04 38.28
N ASP A 167 -3.44 -1.32 37.92
CA ASP A 167 -3.29 -2.42 38.86
C ASP A 167 -1.88 -2.44 39.48
N HIS A 168 -0.86 -2.03 38.73
CA HIS A 168 0.56 -2.09 39.12
C HIS A 168 1.17 -0.69 39.31
N TRP A 169 0.37 0.30 39.71
CA TRP A 169 0.83 1.69 39.91
C TRP A 169 1.93 1.87 40.97
N LYS A 170 2.15 0.86 41.82
CA LYS A 170 3.22 0.83 42.83
C LYS A 170 4.53 0.24 42.31
N ASP A 171 4.46 -0.47 41.19
CA ASP A 171 5.57 -1.19 40.59
C ASP A 171 6.27 -0.29 39.57
N GLN A 172 7.59 -0.38 39.50
CA GLN A 172 8.37 0.51 38.65
C GLN A 172 8.48 -0.02 37.22
N MET A 173 7.64 0.51 36.34
CA MET A 173 7.59 0.14 34.93
C MET A 173 8.32 1.13 34.01
N LEU A 174 9.03 0.60 33.01
CA LEU A 174 9.63 1.40 31.94
C LEU A 174 8.80 1.26 30.65
N ILE A 175 8.40 2.41 30.08
CA ILE A 175 7.64 2.49 28.83
C ILE A 175 8.61 2.66 27.66
N LEU A 176 8.53 1.78 26.66
CA LEU A 176 9.32 1.85 25.43
C LEU A 176 8.41 1.87 24.20
N LEU A 177 8.70 2.77 23.26
CA LEU A 177 8.05 2.83 21.95
C LEU A 177 8.83 1.96 20.96
N LYS A 178 8.17 1.00 20.32
CA LYS A 178 8.69 0.36 19.10
C LYS A 178 7.83 0.75 17.90
N ASN A 179 8.52 1.23 16.87
CA ASN A 179 7.95 1.31 15.52
C ASN A 179 7.77 -0.11 15.00
N LEU A 180 6.64 -0.36 14.32
CA LEU A 180 6.36 -1.62 13.65
C LEU A 180 7.14 -1.74 12.34
#